data_AF-A0A2P6TSP3-F1
#
_entry.id   AF-A0A2P6TSP3-F1
#
_cell.length_a   1.000
_cell.length_b   1.000
_cell.length_c   1.000
_cell.angle_alpha   90.00
_cell.angle_beta   90.00
_cell.angle_gamma   90.00
#
_symmetry.space_group_name_H-M   'P 1'
#
loop_
_entity.id
_entity.type
_entity.pdbx_description
1 polymer ?
#
loop_
_entity_poly.entity_id
_entity_poly.type
_entity_poly.pdbx_seq_one_letter_code
_entity_poly.pdbx_strand_id
1 'polypeptide(L)'
;MLLLLLALRTVAVERLYGLAAMAALHSLVLEALALLASRCPARYVPQRRWIITLAIAHLSATIHLLSMRGGMNIFALASSSPIHLLFWMCIGNGAFYTALYAVHSQLSVSWSWRALPALAVLPMLRGGALCVLLLRAPGAELALRRLFHLLELLHCIPILPLAQLSASNLPPASQCRAINAWAALMIGAAVPLAIQAVWELARWRAFQQQRAAAAAAAAAARAGTSAEHRAGAVGATAEDEQQEGAEFWHAPVSAGHRLPVILVLCSSLVWCLAVLAEG
;
A
#
# COMPACT_ATOMS: atom_id res chain seq x y z
N MET A 1 23.38 -17.34 -5.37
CA MET A 1 24.71 -17.13 -4.77
C MET A 1 24.67 -16.17 -3.57
N LEU A 2 24.19 -14.93 -3.72
CA LEU A 2 24.06 -13.96 -2.61
C LEU A 2 23.21 -14.47 -1.43
N LEU A 3 22.09 -15.14 -1.71
CA LEU A 3 21.24 -15.77 -0.69
C LEU A 3 21.94 -16.91 0.06
N LEU A 4 22.75 -17.70 -0.64
CA LEU A 4 23.53 -18.77 -0.04
C LEU A 4 24.58 -18.19 0.91
N LEU A 5 25.25 -17.11 0.51
CA LEU A 5 26.24 -16.41 1.34
C LEU A 5 25.62 -15.74 2.57
N LEU A 6 24.44 -15.13 2.42
CA LEU A 6 23.65 -14.55 3.53
C LEU A 6 23.19 -15.63 4.51
N ALA A 7 22.69 -16.77 4.00
CA ALA A 7 22.32 -17.91 4.81
C ALA A 7 23.53 -18.51 5.54
N LEU A 8 24.66 -18.68 4.85
CA LEU A 8 25.89 -19.18 5.47
C LEU A 8 26.35 -18.26 6.60
N ARG A 9 26.34 -16.94 6.39
CA ARG A 9 26.74 -15.95 7.40
C ARG A 9 25.81 -15.95 8.61
N THR A 10 24.49 -15.89 8.39
CA THR A 10 23.50 -15.85 9.49
C THR A 10 23.48 -17.15 10.30
N VAL A 11 23.67 -18.30 9.63
CA VAL A 11 23.75 -19.61 10.29
C VAL A 11 25.07 -19.77 11.05
N ALA A 12 26.20 -19.45 10.41
CA ALA A 12 27.53 -19.72 10.98
C ALA A 12 27.94 -18.74 12.08
N VAL A 13 27.55 -17.47 11.98
CA VAL A 13 28.04 -16.41 12.88
C VAL A 13 27.05 -16.11 14.00
N GLU A 14 25.76 -15.98 13.68
CA GLU A 14 24.76 -15.43 14.62
C GLU A 14 23.95 -16.52 15.32
N ARG A 15 24.07 -17.79 14.90
CA ARG A 15 23.29 -18.94 15.40
C ARG A 15 21.76 -18.73 15.32
N LEU A 16 21.31 -17.84 14.43
CA LEU A 16 19.90 -17.52 14.22
C LEU A 16 19.29 -18.43 13.14
N TYR A 17 19.34 -19.75 13.34
CA TYR A 17 18.88 -20.75 12.38
C TYR A 17 17.44 -20.51 11.90
N GLY A 18 16.56 -20.09 12.82
CA GLY A 18 15.18 -19.79 12.50
C GLY A 18 15.00 -18.56 11.62
N LEU A 19 15.90 -17.58 11.70
CA LEU A 19 15.86 -16.39 10.85
C LEU A 19 16.34 -16.72 9.42
N ALA A 20 17.44 -17.47 9.33
CA ALA A 20 18.00 -17.92 8.07
C ALA A 20 17.00 -18.81 7.29
N ALA A 21 16.33 -19.75 7.99
CA ALA A 21 15.30 -20.59 7.39
C ALA A 21 14.11 -19.76 6.84
N MET A 22 13.67 -18.75 7.59
CA MET A 22 12.60 -17.84 7.13
C MET A 22 13.02 -17.01 5.93
N ALA A 23 14.23 -16.48 5.91
CA ALA A 23 14.76 -15.71 4.77
C ALA A 23 14.94 -16.59 3.51
N ALA A 24 15.40 -17.83 3.69
CA ALA A 24 15.51 -18.81 2.62
C ALA A 24 14.12 -19.17 2.07
N LEU A 25 13.15 -19.46 2.94
CA LEU A 25 11.77 -19.74 2.55
C LEU A 25 11.16 -18.55 1.79
N HIS A 26 11.35 -17.34 2.29
CA HIS A 26 10.88 -16.12 1.62
C HIS A 26 11.44 -16.00 0.21
N SER A 27 12.74 -16.25 0.06
CA SER A 27 13.42 -16.16 -1.23
C SER A 27 12.95 -17.24 -2.21
N LEU A 28 12.74 -18.47 -1.72
CA LEU A 28 12.15 -19.57 -2.50
C LEU A 28 10.72 -19.24 -2.97
N VAL A 29 9.91 -18.62 -2.11
CA VAL A 29 8.57 -18.16 -2.48
C VAL A 29 8.65 -17.11 -3.59
N LEU A 30 9.53 -16.11 -3.46
CA LEU A 30 9.70 -15.08 -4.49
C LEU A 30 10.19 -15.66 -5.83
N GLU A 31 11.13 -16.59 -5.79
CA GLU A 31 11.64 -17.27 -7.00
C GLU A 31 10.55 -18.13 -7.66
N ALA A 32 9.79 -18.89 -6.87
CA ALA A 32 8.67 -19.67 -7.37
C ALA A 32 7.60 -18.78 -8.02
N LEU A 33 7.29 -17.62 -7.43
CA LEU A 33 6.35 -16.66 -8.01
C LEU A 33 6.90 -16.02 -9.30
N ALA A 34 8.20 -15.70 -9.35
CA ALA A 34 8.86 -15.19 -10.56
C ALA A 34 8.88 -16.23 -11.69
N LEU A 35 9.13 -17.50 -11.37
CA LEU A 35 9.05 -18.61 -12.32
C LEU A 35 7.62 -18.82 -12.81
N LEU A 36 6.62 -18.76 -11.92
CA LEU A 36 5.21 -18.88 -12.29
C LEU A 36 4.79 -17.75 -13.25
N ALA A 37 5.20 -16.52 -12.96
CA ALA A 37 4.89 -15.35 -13.79
C ALA A 37 5.57 -15.41 -15.17
N SER A 38 6.81 -15.90 -15.24
CA SER A 38 7.60 -15.96 -16.49
C SER A 38 7.30 -17.18 -17.35
N ARG A 39 7.09 -18.35 -16.75
CA ARG A 39 6.91 -19.63 -17.48
C ARG A 39 5.46 -19.98 -17.76
N CYS A 40 4.53 -19.49 -16.94
CA CYS A 40 3.11 -19.89 -17.01
C CYS A 40 2.17 -18.67 -17.02
N PRO A 41 2.31 -17.72 -17.97
CA PRO A 41 1.51 -16.49 -17.97
C PRO A 41 -0.01 -16.78 -18.02
N ALA A 42 -0.43 -17.81 -18.75
CA ALA A 42 -1.84 -18.22 -18.84
C ALA A 42 -2.45 -18.60 -17.47
N ARG A 43 -1.67 -19.18 -16.56
CA ARG A 43 -2.11 -19.50 -15.18
C ARG A 43 -1.94 -18.32 -14.24
N TYR A 44 -0.88 -17.54 -14.43
CA TYR A 44 -0.54 -16.41 -13.58
C TYR A 44 -1.54 -15.25 -13.71
N VAL A 45 -1.90 -14.83 -14.93
CA VAL A 45 -2.77 -13.66 -15.18
C VAL A 45 -4.09 -13.70 -14.40
N PRO A 46 -4.90 -14.79 -14.41
CA PRO A 46 -6.17 -14.82 -13.67
C PRO A 46 -5.96 -14.78 -12.15
N GLN A 47 -4.84 -15.31 -11.64
CA GLN A 47 -4.54 -15.41 -10.21
C GLN A 47 -3.65 -14.27 -9.69
N ARG A 48 -3.17 -13.39 -10.57
CA ARG A 48 -2.18 -12.33 -10.28
C ARG A 48 -2.54 -11.52 -9.04
N ARG A 49 -3.82 -11.15 -8.89
CA ARG A 49 -4.30 -10.34 -7.76
C ARG A 49 -4.07 -11.05 -6.42
N TRP A 50 -4.44 -12.32 -6.33
CA TRP A 50 -4.25 -13.14 -5.13
C TRP A 50 -2.77 -13.42 -4.87
N ILE A 51 -2.03 -13.77 -5.91
CA ILE A 51 -0.60 -14.06 -5.80
C ILE A 51 0.16 -12.86 -5.23
N ILE A 52 -0.10 -11.66 -5.76
CA ILE A 52 0.55 -10.43 -5.28
C ILE A 52 0.11 -10.12 -3.84
N THR A 53 -1.19 -10.19 -3.53
CA THR A 53 -1.67 -9.94 -2.16
C THR A 53 -1.06 -10.92 -1.15
N LEU A 54 -0.97 -12.21 -1.49
CA LEU A 54 -0.32 -13.22 -0.66
C LEU A 54 1.18 -12.94 -0.51
N ALA A 55 1.86 -12.51 -1.57
CA ALA A 55 3.27 -12.13 -1.51
C ALA A 55 3.49 -10.93 -0.56
N ILE A 56 2.62 -9.92 -0.60
CA ILE A 56 2.67 -8.77 0.32
C ILE A 56 2.38 -9.21 1.76
N ALA A 57 1.37 -10.06 1.98
CA ALA A 57 1.06 -10.61 3.30
C ALA A 57 2.26 -11.38 3.87
N HIS A 58 2.87 -12.23 3.05
CA HIS A 58 4.03 -13.03 3.41
C HIS A 58 5.25 -12.16 3.72
N LEU A 59 5.52 -11.12 2.91
CA LEU A 59 6.57 -10.15 3.16
C LEU A 59 6.35 -9.41 4.48
N SER A 60 5.16 -8.86 4.71
CA SER A 60 4.79 -8.17 5.96
C SER A 60 4.96 -9.08 7.17
N ALA A 61 4.49 -10.33 7.09
CA ALA A 61 4.68 -11.33 8.14
C ALA A 61 6.17 -11.63 8.41
N THR A 62 6.98 -11.71 7.35
CA THR A 62 8.42 -11.99 7.44
C THR A 62 9.17 -10.83 8.10
N ILE A 63 8.88 -9.60 7.69
CA ILE A 63 9.47 -8.39 8.29
C ILE A 63 9.09 -8.27 9.76
N HIS A 64 7.81 -8.52 10.09
CA HIS A 64 7.38 -8.51 11.48
C HIS A 64 8.13 -9.55 12.31
N LEU A 65 8.29 -10.78 11.80
CA LEU A 65 9.08 -11.82 12.48
C LEU A 65 10.55 -11.43 12.64
N LEU A 66 11.14 -10.77 11.63
CA LEU A 66 12.50 -10.24 11.69
C LEU A 66 12.65 -9.18 12.78
N SER A 67 11.71 -8.24 12.87
CA SER A 67 11.64 -7.23 13.95
C SER A 67 11.53 -7.88 15.33
N MET A 68 10.63 -8.86 15.47
CA MET A 68 10.37 -9.56 16.73
C MET A 68 11.54 -10.40 17.23
N ARG A 69 12.33 -10.98 16.31
CA ARG A 69 13.49 -11.82 16.65
C ARG A 69 14.79 -11.03 16.78
N GLY A 70 14.72 -9.70 16.83
CA GLY A 70 15.89 -8.84 17.01
C GLY A 70 16.75 -8.68 15.76
N GLY A 71 16.28 -9.12 14.59
CA GLY A 71 16.98 -8.88 13.32
C GLY A 71 16.96 -7.41 12.89
N MET A 72 16.08 -6.60 13.49
CA MET A 72 16.11 -5.14 13.38
C MET A 72 15.97 -4.52 14.77
N ASN A 73 17.04 -3.91 15.28
CA ASN A 73 16.97 -3.12 16.50
C ASN A 73 16.41 -1.72 16.17
N ILE A 74 15.08 -1.65 16.03
CA ILE A 74 14.32 -0.45 15.67
C ILE A 74 14.75 0.76 16.50
N PHE A 75 14.98 0.57 17.81
CA PHE A 75 15.34 1.68 18.70
C PHE A 75 16.80 2.12 18.54
N ALA A 76 17.76 1.18 18.41
CA ALA A 76 19.14 1.54 18.14
C ALA A 76 19.29 2.33 16.83
N LEU A 77 18.42 2.05 15.85
CA LEU A 77 18.40 2.73 14.56
C LEU A 77 17.64 4.06 14.58
N ALA A 78 16.61 4.20 15.43
CA ALA A 78 15.78 5.39 15.49
C ALA A 78 16.44 6.58 16.19
N SER A 79 17.40 6.32 17.10
CA SER A 79 17.89 7.31 18.05
C SER A 79 16.74 7.97 18.85
N SER A 80 16.99 9.07 19.57
CA SER A 80 15.95 9.77 20.34
C SER A 80 14.95 10.59 19.49
N SER A 81 14.97 10.43 18.16
CA SER A 81 14.14 11.20 17.22
C SER A 81 12.76 10.56 17.01
N PRO A 82 11.64 11.27 17.24
CA PRO A 82 10.30 10.70 17.07
C PRO A 82 9.97 10.39 15.61
N ILE A 83 10.47 11.17 14.65
CA ILE A 83 10.23 10.95 13.22
C ILE A 83 10.98 9.71 12.74
N HIS A 84 12.23 9.52 13.17
CA HIS A 84 12.98 8.31 12.86
C HIS A 84 12.33 7.08 13.50
N LEU A 85 11.82 7.21 14.73
CA LEU A 85 11.05 6.13 15.37
C LEU A 85 9.84 5.74 14.53
N LEU A 86 9.07 6.72 14.04
CA LEU A 86 7.93 6.44 13.16
C LEU A 86 8.36 5.73 11.88
N PHE A 87 9.42 6.21 11.23
CA PHE A 87 9.97 5.59 10.02
C PHE A 87 10.34 4.13 10.26
N TRP A 88 11.10 3.83 11.32
CA TRP A 88 11.49 2.47 11.65
C TRP A 88 10.33 1.61 12.17
N MET A 89 9.30 2.19 12.79
CA MET A 89 8.04 1.47 13.06
C MET A 89 7.33 1.08 11.76
N CYS A 90 7.24 1.99 10.78
CA CYS A 90 6.66 1.70 9.46
C CYS A 90 7.42 0.62 8.68
N ILE A 91 8.74 0.56 8.85
CA ILE A 91 9.56 -0.54 8.33
C ILE A 91 9.26 -1.81 9.12
N GLY A 92 9.37 -1.76 10.45
CA GLY A 92 9.27 -2.91 11.34
C GLY A 92 7.91 -3.60 11.36
N ASN A 93 6.84 -2.85 11.09
CA ASN A 93 5.48 -3.38 10.95
C ASN A 93 5.10 -3.73 9.51
N GLY A 94 6.00 -3.52 8.53
CA GLY A 94 5.77 -3.84 7.13
C GLY A 94 4.89 -2.86 6.35
N ALA A 95 4.40 -1.77 6.97
CA ALA A 95 3.54 -0.79 6.31
C ALA A 95 4.25 -0.11 5.13
N PHE A 96 5.53 0.25 5.30
CA PHE A 96 6.34 0.86 4.25
C PHE A 96 6.45 -0.04 3.01
N TYR A 97 6.78 -1.32 3.22
CA TYR A 97 6.90 -2.28 2.12
C TYR A 97 5.56 -2.59 1.47
N THR A 98 4.49 -2.66 2.27
CA THR A 98 3.12 -2.82 1.75
C THR A 98 2.77 -1.67 0.82
N ALA A 99 3.07 -0.43 1.22
CA ALA A 99 2.84 0.76 0.41
C ALA A 99 3.64 0.71 -0.90
N LEU A 100 4.94 0.40 -0.83
CA LEU A 100 5.80 0.31 -1.99
C LEU A 100 5.30 -0.75 -2.99
N TYR A 101 5.01 -1.95 -2.51
CA TYR A 101 4.48 -3.03 -3.35
C TYR A 101 3.11 -2.69 -3.92
N ALA A 102 2.21 -2.10 -3.13
CA ALA A 102 0.90 -1.70 -3.61
C ALA A 102 1.03 -0.72 -4.79
N VAL A 103 1.84 0.32 -4.63
CA VAL A 103 2.06 1.35 -5.65
C VAL A 103 2.68 0.75 -6.93
N HIS A 104 3.65 -0.17 -6.82
CA HIS A 104 4.31 -0.76 -7.99
C HIS A 104 3.60 -1.97 -8.62
N SER A 105 2.72 -2.64 -7.88
CA SER A 105 2.10 -3.89 -8.35
C SER A 105 1.04 -3.72 -9.43
N GLN A 106 0.62 -2.49 -9.74
CA GLN A 106 -0.45 -2.18 -10.70
C GLN A 106 -1.72 -3.04 -10.47
N LEU A 107 -2.08 -3.27 -9.22
CA LEU A 107 -3.38 -3.85 -8.85
C LEU A 107 -4.49 -2.84 -9.18
N SER A 108 -5.67 -3.34 -9.52
CA SER A 108 -6.84 -2.48 -9.73
C SER A 108 -7.24 -1.83 -8.42
N VAL A 109 -7.63 -0.55 -8.44
CA VAL A 109 -8.06 0.16 -7.22
C VAL A 109 -9.19 -0.57 -6.49
N SER A 110 -10.13 -1.19 -7.22
CA SER A 110 -11.22 -1.99 -6.66
C SER A 110 -10.76 -3.23 -5.88
N TRP A 111 -9.61 -3.80 -6.23
CA TRP A 111 -9.00 -4.90 -5.49
C TRP A 111 -8.22 -4.37 -4.30
N SER A 112 -7.39 -3.35 -4.53
CA SER A 112 -6.59 -2.70 -3.50
C SER A 112 -7.46 -2.19 -2.34
N TRP A 113 -8.65 -1.66 -2.61
CA TRP A 113 -9.59 -1.16 -1.61
C TRP A 113 -9.97 -2.23 -0.57
N ARG A 114 -10.01 -3.50 -0.98
CA ARG A 114 -10.28 -4.64 -0.09
C ARG A 114 -9.01 -5.24 0.48
N ALA A 115 -7.99 -5.41 -0.38
CA ALA A 115 -6.75 -6.09 -0.02
C ALA A 115 -5.92 -5.29 0.99
N LEU A 116 -5.76 -3.98 0.81
CA LEU A 116 -4.85 -3.19 1.64
C LEU A 116 -5.33 -3.02 3.09
N PRO A 117 -6.61 -2.73 3.37
CA PRO A 117 -7.11 -2.75 4.74
C PRO A 117 -6.96 -4.13 5.39
N ALA A 118 -7.25 -5.21 4.66
CA ALA A 118 -7.05 -6.57 5.17
C ALA A 118 -5.59 -6.87 5.50
N LEU A 119 -4.65 -6.40 4.66
CA LEU A 119 -3.21 -6.51 4.90
C LEU A 119 -2.74 -5.65 6.09
N ALA A 120 -3.33 -4.47 6.29
CA ALA A 120 -3.02 -3.58 7.41
C ALA A 120 -3.48 -4.15 8.77
N VAL A 121 -4.50 -5.00 8.80
CA VAL A 121 -4.94 -5.69 10.02
C VAL A 121 -3.88 -6.67 10.54
N LEU A 122 -3.11 -7.32 9.65
CA LEU A 122 -2.08 -8.30 10.05
C LEU A 122 -1.05 -7.75 11.06
N PRO A 123 -0.38 -6.60 10.80
CA PRO A 123 0.55 -6.02 11.77
C PRO A 123 -0.16 -5.43 13.01
N MET A 124 -1.45 -5.11 12.94
CA MET A 124 -2.23 -4.67 14.11
C MET A 124 -2.43 -5.83 15.09
N LEU A 125 -2.84 -7.00 14.59
CA LEU A 125 -3.02 -8.20 15.41
C LEU A 125 -1.75 -8.64 16.14
N ARG A 126 -0.57 -8.30 15.60
CA ARG A 126 0.73 -8.63 16.19
C ARG A 126 1.45 -7.43 16.83
N GLY A 127 0.82 -6.26 16.81
CA GLY A 127 1.44 -5.00 17.24
C GLY A 127 1.83 -5.00 18.73
N GLY A 128 1.07 -5.70 19.58
CA GLY A 128 1.34 -5.76 21.01
C GLY A 128 2.72 -6.31 21.34
N ALA A 129 3.16 -7.37 20.66
CA ALA A 129 4.45 -7.99 20.92
C ALA A 129 5.61 -7.07 20.48
N LEU A 130 5.45 -6.36 19.36
CA LEU A 130 6.41 -5.37 18.87
C LEU A 130 6.53 -4.19 19.84
N CYS A 131 5.41 -3.70 20.36
CA CYS A 131 5.38 -2.62 21.34
C CYS A 131 6.03 -3.02 22.67
N VAL A 132 5.81 -4.25 23.15
CA VAL A 132 6.48 -4.75 24.35
C VAL A 132 8.01 -4.80 24.15
N LEU A 133 8.48 -5.24 22.99
CA LEU A 133 9.92 -5.24 22.70
C LEU A 133 10.49 -3.82 22.59
N LEU A 134 9.75 -2.91 21.94
CA LEU A 134 10.18 -1.53 21.79
C LEU A 134 10.33 -0.83 23.15
N LEU A 135 9.39 -1.05 24.07
CA LEU A 135 9.41 -0.46 25.42
C LEU A 135 10.53 -0.99 26.32
N ARG A 136 11.16 -2.13 25.99
CA ARG A 136 12.35 -2.61 26.71
C ARG A 136 13.59 -1.76 26.42
N ALA A 137 13.58 -0.97 25.34
CA ALA A 137 14.71 -0.15 24.98
C ALA A 137 14.76 1.15 25.81
N PRO A 138 15.93 1.55 26.33
CA PRO A 138 16.05 2.72 27.20
C PRO A 138 15.73 4.01 26.44
N GLY A 139 14.74 4.77 26.91
CA GLY A 139 14.30 6.03 26.29
C GLY A 139 13.17 5.88 25.25
N ALA A 140 12.72 4.65 24.97
CA ALA A 140 11.61 4.40 24.04
C ALA A 140 10.30 5.09 24.47
N GLU A 141 10.00 5.09 25.77
CA GLU A 141 8.79 5.73 26.30
C GLU A 141 8.73 7.23 26.00
N LEU A 142 9.85 7.95 26.15
CA LEU A 142 9.90 9.39 25.89
C LEU A 142 9.72 9.68 24.39
N ALA A 143 10.39 8.91 23.53
CA ALA A 143 10.27 9.05 22.08
C ALA A 143 8.85 8.72 21.60
N LEU A 144 8.24 7.65 22.12
CA LEU A 144 6.86 7.28 21.86
C LEU A 144 5.89 8.36 22.31
N ARG A 145 6.06 8.91 23.51
CA ARG A 145 5.19 9.97 24.02
C ARG A 145 5.26 11.22 23.15
N ARG A 146 6.47 11.63 22.73
CA ARG A 146 6.66 12.76 21.81
C ARG A 146 5.99 12.50 20.46
N LEU A 147 6.18 11.30 19.90
CA LEU A 147 5.55 10.92 18.64
C LEU A 147 4.02 10.89 18.76
N PHE A 148 3.50 10.34 19.86
CA PHE A 148 2.08 10.31 20.16
C PHE A 148 1.49 11.72 20.21
N HIS A 149 2.14 12.65 20.93
CA HIS A 149 1.70 14.05 20.99
C HIS A 149 1.76 14.75 19.63
N LEU A 150 2.80 14.49 18.82
CA LEU A 150 2.88 15.07 17.47
C LEU A 150 1.73 14.58 16.58
N LEU A 151 1.41 13.28 16.64
CA LEU A 151 0.28 12.72 15.91
C LEU A 151 -1.04 13.24 16.48
N GLU A 152 -1.19 13.34 17.80
CA GLU A 152 -2.37 13.93 18.42
C GLU A 152 -2.59 15.36 17.92
N LEU A 153 -1.56 16.21 17.94
CA LEU A 153 -1.62 17.59 17.43
C LEU A 153 -1.99 17.65 15.94
N LEU A 154 -1.46 16.74 15.12
CA LEU A 154 -1.80 16.66 13.70
C LEU A 154 -3.27 16.27 13.48
N HIS A 155 -3.83 15.48 14.38
CA HIS A 155 -5.19 14.96 14.29
C HIS A 155 -6.21 15.72 15.14
N CYS A 156 -5.81 16.75 15.90
CA CYS A 156 -6.66 17.70 16.64
C CYS A 156 -7.50 18.60 15.70
N ILE A 157 -8.10 18.02 14.67
CA ILE A 157 -9.16 18.66 13.89
C ILE A 157 -10.41 18.60 14.78
N PRO A 158 -11.08 19.74 15.05
CA PRO A 158 -12.25 19.81 15.92
C PRO A 158 -13.46 19.17 15.23
N ILE A 159 -13.45 17.85 15.08
CA ILE A 159 -14.63 17.07 14.73
C ILE A 159 -15.32 16.77 16.06
N LEU A 160 -16.23 17.65 16.50
CA LEU A 160 -17.13 17.36 17.63
C LEU A 160 -17.98 16.16 17.23
N PRO A 161 -17.85 14.97 17.87
CA PRO A 161 -17.64 14.74 19.31
C PRO A 161 -16.25 14.16 19.72
N LEU A 162 -15.36 13.90 18.76
CA LEU A 162 -14.08 13.22 18.99
C LEU A 162 -13.07 14.07 19.78
N ALA A 163 -13.21 15.40 19.74
CA ALA A 163 -12.35 16.33 20.49
C ALA A 163 -12.41 16.14 22.02
N GLN A 164 -13.44 15.44 22.54
CA GLN A 164 -13.60 15.19 23.98
C GLN A 164 -12.81 13.96 24.47
N LEU A 165 -12.31 13.13 23.57
CA LEU A 165 -11.48 11.97 23.89
C LEU A 165 -10.02 12.41 24.04
N SER A 166 -9.73 13.13 25.14
CA SER A 166 -8.36 13.48 25.49
C SER A 166 -7.58 12.21 25.81
N ALA A 167 -6.68 11.82 24.90
CA ALA A 167 -5.87 10.61 25.00
C ALA A 167 -4.54 10.84 25.73
N SER A 168 -4.34 12.04 26.26
CA SER A 168 -3.10 12.53 26.89
C SER A 168 -2.53 11.62 27.98
N ASN A 169 -3.34 10.71 28.56
CA ASN A 169 -2.96 9.83 29.66
C ASN A 169 -2.89 8.33 29.30
N LEU A 170 -2.86 7.95 28.02
CA LEU A 170 -2.73 6.53 27.66
C LEU A 170 -1.41 5.93 28.17
N PRO A 171 -1.40 4.67 28.67
CA PRO A 171 -0.17 3.95 28.99
C PRO A 171 0.78 3.88 27.77
N PRO A 172 2.12 3.86 27.96
CA PRO A 172 3.07 3.80 26.85
C PRO A 172 2.84 2.65 25.86
N ALA A 173 2.37 1.49 26.35
CA ALA A 173 2.01 0.36 25.51
C ALA A 173 0.80 0.65 24.60
N SER A 174 -0.23 1.30 25.14
CA SER A 174 -1.41 1.76 24.40
C SER A 174 -1.04 2.82 23.36
N GLN A 175 -0.19 3.79 23.72
CA GLN A 175 0.33 4.79 22.78
C GLN A 175 1.05 4.13 21.59
N CYS A 176 1.93 3.16 21.88
CA CYS A 176 2.64 2.43 20.82
C CYS A 176 1.68 1.64 19.91
N ARG A 177 0.67 0.95 20.48
CA ARG A 177 -0.31 0.21 19.68
C ARG A 177 -1.13 1.14 18.79
N ALA A 178 -1.55 2.29 19.31
CA ALA A 178 -2.25 3.30 18.54
C ALA A 178 -1.41 3.83 17.37
N ILE A 179 -0.13 4.17 17.61
CA ILE A 179 0.80 4.62 16.56
C ILE A 179 1.02 3.51 15.51
N ASN A 180 1.18 2.25 15.95
CA ASN A 180 1.37 1.12 15.05
C ASN A 180 0.14 0.87 14.16
N ALA A 181 -1.07 0.94 14.74
CA ALA A 181 -2.32 0.81 14.00
C ALA A 181 -2.49 1.95 12.98
N TRP A 182 -2.22 3.18 13.41
CA TRP A 182 -2.24 4.34 12.53
C TRP A 182 -1.25 4.18 11.37
N ALA A 183 -0.01 3.79 11.65
CA ALA A 183 1.01 3.57 10.62
C ALA A 183 0.59 2.47 9.64
N ALA A 184 0.07 1.34 10.13
CA ALA A 184 -0.37 0.24 9.29
C ALA A 184 -1.52 0.65 8.35
N LEU A 185 -2.53 1.36 8.87
CA LEU A 185 -3.69 1.77 8.09
C LEU A 185 -3.38 2.95 7.16
N MET A 186 -2.71 3.98 7.65
CA MET A 186 -2.46 5.17 6.85
C MET A 186 -1.36 4.94 5.84
N ILE A 187 -0.18 4.50 6.28
CA ILE A 187 0.97 4.29 5.40
C ILE A 187 0.78 3.02 4.59
N GLY A 188 0.31 1.93 5.21
CA GLY A 188 0.15 0.64 4.54
C GLY A 188 -1.08 0.54 3.62
N ALA A 189 -2.14 1.34 3.83
CA ALA A 189 -3.36 1.24 3.03
C ALA A 189 -3.86 2.57 2.44
N ALA A 190 -4.15 3.59 3.25
CA ALA A 190 -4.82 4.81 2.76
C ALA A 190 -3.96 5.59 1.74
N VAL A 191 -2.69 5.82 2.05
CA VAL A 191 -1.74 6.52 1.17
C VAL A 191 -1.54 5.80 -0.17
N PRO A 192 -1.19 4.49 -0.21
CA PRO A 192 -1.04 3.80 -1.48
C PRO A 192 -2.35 3.72 -2.29
N LEU A 193 -3.52 3.59 -1.63
CA LEU A 193 -4.83 3.68 -2.30
C LEU A 193 -5.05 5.03 -2.97
N ALA A 194 -4.76 6.11 -2.26
CA ALA A 194 -4.87 7.47 -2.78
C ALA A 194 -3.95 7.68 -3.99
N ILE A 195 -2.70 7.22 -3.92
CA ILE A 195 -1.75 7.28 -5.04
C ILE A 195 -2.30 6.50 -6.25
N GLN A 196 -2.76 5.26 -6.03
CA GLN A 196 -3.33 4.44 -7.10
C GLN A 196 -4.57 5.08 -7.74
N ALA A 197 -5.46 5.68 -6.95
CA ALA A 197 -6.65 6.36 -7.43
C ALA A 197 -6.31 7.58 -8.30
N VAL A 198 -5.31 8.38 -7.89
CA VAL A 198 -4.81 9.52 -8.68
C VAL A 198 -4.23 9.04 -10.02
N TRP A 199 -3.44 7.96 -10.00
CA TRP A 199 -2.85 7.39 -11.22
C TRP A 199 -3.89 6.76 -12.15
N GLU A 200 -4.91 6.09 -11.63
CA GLU A 200 -6.03 5.61 -12.46
C GLU A 200 -6.81 6.76 -13.10
N LEU A 201 -7.08 7.84 -12.35
CA LEU A 201 -7.75 9.03 -12.89
C LEU A 201 -6.92 9.70 -13.99
N ALA A 202 -5.60 9.81 -13.81
CA ALA A 202 -4.70 10.37 -14.82
C ALA A 202 -4.68 9.50 -16.10
N ARG A 203 -4.59 8.17 -15.96
CA ARG A 203 -4.65 7.24 -17.10
C ARG A 203 -5.99 7.33 -17.84
N TRP A 204 -7.09 7.42 -17.10
CA TRP A 204 -8.42 7.58 -17.68
C TRP A 204 -8.55 8.86 -18.50
N ARG A 205 -8.06 9.99 -17.98
CA ARG A 205 -8.06 11.27 -18.71
C ARG A 205 -7.23 11.20 -19.98
N ALA A 206 -6.05 10.61 -19.93
CA ALA A 206 -5.20 10.42 -21.10
C ALA A 206 -5.90 9.56 -22.17
N PHE A 207 -6.56 8.47 -21.76
CA PHE A 207 -7.34 7.62 -22.66
C PHE A 207 -8.49 8.39 -23.34
N GLN A 208 -9.25 9.18 -22.57
CA GLN A 208 -10.34 10.00 -23.12
C GLN A 208 -9.84 11.05 -24.11
N GLN A 209 -8.69 11.68 -23.84
CA GLN A 209 -8.05 12.62 -24.76
C GLN A 209 -7.62 11.93 -26.06
N GLN A 210 -7.02 10.73 -25.97
CA GLN A 210 -6.64 9.95 -27.16
C GLN A 210 -7.86 9.56 -27.99
N ARG A 211 -8.95 9.12 -27.35
CA ARG A 211 -10.20 8.77 -28.03
C ARG A 211 -10.84 9.98 -28.71
N ALA A 212 -10.86 11.13 -28.04
CA ALA A 212 -11.37 12.38 -28.62
C ALA A 212 -10.53 12.84 -29.82
N ALA A 213 -9.19 12.75 -29.73
CA ALA A 213 -8.29 13.08 -30.83
C ALA A 213 -8.47 12.13 -32.02
N ALA A 214 -8.60 10.82 -31.78
CA ALA A 214 -8.86 9.83 -32.82
C ALA A 214 -10.22 10.06 -33.51
N ALA A 215 -11.27 10.38 -32.74
CA ALA A 215 -12.59 10.71 -33.28
C ALA A 215 -12.56 11.99 -34.14
N ALA A 216 -11.84 13.02 -33.70
CA ALA A 216 -11.67 14.26 -34.47
C ALA A 216 -10.88 14.01 -35.77
N ALA A 217 -9.82 13.21 -35.73
CA ALA A 217 -9.05 12.83 -36.92
C ALA A 217 -9.90 12.02 -37.91
N ALA A 218 -10.70 11.07 -37.43
CA ALA A 218 -11.63 10.31 -38.27
C ALA A 218 -12.71 11.20 -38.90
N ALA A 219 -13.24 12.17 -38.15
CA ALA A 219 -14.20 13.15 -38.67
C ALA A 219 -13.57 14.05 -39.76
N ALA A 220 -12.33 14.51 -39.56
CA ALA A 220 -11.60 15.31 -40.54
C ALA A 220 -11.31 14.50 -41.82
N ALA A 221 -10.93 13.22 -41.69
CA ALA A 221 -10.71 12.33 -42.83
C ALA A 221 -11.99 12.13 -43.65
N ARG A 222 -13.14 11.91 -43.00
CA ARG A 222 -14.45 11.80 -43.67
C ARG A 222 -14.87 13.09 -44.37
N ALA A 223 -14.57 14.25 -43.77
CA ALA A 223 -14.84 15.55 -44.40
C ALA A 223 -13.98 15.77 -45.65
N GLY A 224 -12.70 15.37 -45.60
CA GLY A 224 -11.79 15.41 -46.75
C GLY A 224 -12.21 14.47 -47.89
N THR A 225 -12.58 13.22 -47.58
CA THR A 225 -13.01 12.26 -48.61
C THR A 225 -14.38 12.59 -49.21
N SER A 226 -15.29 13.24 -48.47
CA SER A 226 -16.58 13.66 -49.01
C SER A 226 -16.48 14.79 -50.07
N ALA A 227 -15.37 15.53 -50.09
CA ALA A 227 -15.08 16.49 -51.16
C ALA A 227 -14.59 15.81 -52.45
N GLU A 228 -13.94 14.65 -52.33
CA GLU A 228 -13.34 13.91 -53.46
C GLU A 228 -14.27 12.80 -54.01
N HIS A 229 -15.07 12.15 -53.16
CA HIS A 229 -15.98 11.04 -53.53
C HIS A 229 -17.41 11.46 -53.94
N ARG A 230 -17.77 12.75 -53.88
CA ARG A 230 -19.02 13.22 -54.52
C ARG A 230 -19.05 13.04 -56.05
N ALA A 231 -17.94 12.61 -56.65
CA ALA A 231 -17.82 12.27 -58.06
C ALA A 231 -17.98 10.76 -58.38
N GLY A 232 -18.10 9.84 -57.40
CA GLY A 232 -18.31 8.43 -57.75
C GLY A 232 -18.52 7.46 -56.58
N ALA A 233 -19.56 6.62 -56.71
CA ALA A 233 -19.91 5.43 -55.90
C ALA A 233 -20.39 5.71 -54.47
N VAL A 234 -21.59 5.37 -54.00
CA VAL A 234 -22.53 4.25 -54.24
C VAL A 234 -21.86 2.89 -54.26
N GLY A 235 -21.70 2.31 -53.07
CA GLY A 235 -21.52 0.87 -52.88
C GLY A 235 -20.26 0.47 -52.14
N ALA A 236 -20.29 0.51 -50.80
CA ALA A 236 -19.53 -0.42 -49.94
C ALA A 236 -19.91 -0.17 -48.46
N THR A 237 -20.89 -0.92 -47.99
CA THR A 237 -21.18 -1.13 -46.56
C THR A 237 -20.26 -2.25 -46.05
N ALA A 238 -19.44 -2.00 -45.04
CA ALA A 238 -18.69 -3.04 -44.34
C ALA A 238 -18.56 -2.70 -42.85
N GLU A 239 -19.32 -3.46 -42.05
CA GLU A 239 -18.88 -4.20 -40.86
C GLU A 239 -17.94 -3.48 -39.89
N ASP A 240 -18.52 -2.89 -38.83
CA ASP A 240 -17.81 -2.34 -37.67
C ASP A 240 -18.47 -2.83 -36.36
N GLU A 241 -18.72 -4.14 -36.28
CA GLU A 241 -19.38 -4.84 -35.17
C GLU A 241 -18.37 -5.71 -34.40
N GLN A 242 -17.34 -5.11 -33.77
CA GLN A 242 -16.53 -5.86 -32.80
C GLN A 242 -15.77 -5.00 -31.78
N GLN A 243 -16.44 -4.03 -31.16
CA GLN A 243 -15.85 -3.16 -30.13
C GLN A 243 -16.64 -3.11 -28.81
N GLU A 244 -17.40 -4.16 -28.47
CA GLU A 244 -18.27 -4.20 -27.28
C GLU A 244 -17.65 -4.84 -26.01
N GLY A 245 -16.40 -5.33 -26.05
CA GLY A 245 -15.85 -6.13 -24.94
C GLY A 245 -15.11 -5.39 -23.81
N ALA A 246 -14.83 -4.09 -23.94
CA ALA A 246 -13.79 -3.43 -23.11
C ALA A 246 -14.26 -2.38 -22.10
N GLU A 247 -15.56 -2.04 -22.03
CA GLU A 247 -15.98 -0.76 -21.40
C GLU A 247 -16.48 -0.82 -19.94
N PHE A 248 -16.61 -1.98 -19.29
CA PHE A 248 -17.48 -2.05 -18.10
C PHE A 248 -16.86 -1.67 -16.72
N TRP A 249 -15.59 -1.26 -16.58
CA TRP A 249 -14.97 -1.19 -15.23
C TRP A 249 -14.34 0.14 -14.79
N HIS A 250 -14.50 1.24 -15.53
CA HIS A 250 -13.89 2.52 -15.14
C HIS A 250 -14.94 3.59 -14.86
N ALA A 251 -15.70 3.44 -13.77
CA ALA A 251 -16.40 4.56 -13.17
C ALA A 251 -15.35 5.55 -12.62
N PRO A 252 -15.21 6.76 -13.18
CA PRO A 252 -14.20 7.71 -12.74
C PRO A 252 -14.57 8.24 -11.35
N VAL A 253 -13.73 7.96 -10.36
CA VAL A 253 -13.83 8.60 -9.05
C VAL A 253 -13.44 10.08 -9.22
N SER A 254 -14.41 11.00 -9.10
CA SER A 254 -14.23 12.44 -9.32
C SER A 254 -13.43 13.18 -8.22
N ALA A 255 -12.62 12.48 -7.44
CA ALA A 255 -12.09 12.95 -6.15
C ALA A 255 -10.81 13.82 -6.20
N GLY A 256 -10.33 14.20 -7.38
CA GLY A 256 -8.98 14.79 -7.55
C GLY A 256 -8.66 16.01 -6.65
N HIS A 257 -9.64 16.85 -6.32
CA HIS A 257 -9.43 18.03 -5.45
C HIS A 257 -9.73 17.77 -3.96
N ARG A 258 -10.37 16.64 -3.62
CA ARG A 258 -10.78 16.32 -2.24
C ARG A 258 -9.84 15.32 -1.57
N LEU A 259 -8.92 14.71 -2.33
CA LEU A 259 -8.02 13.66 -1.85
C LEU A 259 -7.20 14.04 -0.60
N PRO A 260 -6.53 15.21 -0.51
CA PRO A 260 -5.77 15.55 0.69
C PRO A 260 -6.67 15.75 1.91
N VAL A 261 -7.86 16.35 1.73
CA VAL A 261 -8.85 16.52 2.80
C VAL A 261 -9.39 15.16 3.26
N ILE A 262 -9.71 14.25 2.33
CA ILE A 262 -10.17 12.90 2.63
C ILE A 262 -9.07 12.11 3.36
N LEU A 263 -7.82 12.20 2.91
CA LEU A 263 -6.70 11.53 3.58
C LEU A 263 -6.49 12.05 5.00
N VAL A 264 -6.59 13.36 5.21
CA VAL A 264 -6.50 13.97 6.54
C VAL A 264 -7.67 13.53 7.43
N LEU A 265 -8.90 13.55 6.92
CA LEU A 265 -10.08 13.06 7.66
C LEU A 265 -9.98 11.57 8.00
N CYS A 266 -9.54 10.74 7.05
CA CYS A 266 -9.27 9.32 7.27
C CYS A 266 -8.16 9.12 8.31
N SER A 267 -7.09 9.92 8.25
CA SER A 267 -5.99 9.90 9.21
C SER A 267 -6.49 10.22 10.62
N SER A 268 -7.29 11.28 10.76
CA SER A 268 -7.90 11.66 12.04
C SER A 268 -8.88 10.61 12.56
N LEU A 269 -9.72 10.02 11.68
CA LEU A 269 -10.64 8.95 12.06
C LEU A 269 -9.88 7.71 12.55
N VAL A 270 -8.88 7.28 11.80
CA VAL A 270 -8.02 6.13 12.15
C VAL A 270 -7.32 6.40 13.48
N TRP A 271 -6.78 7.60 13.68
CA TRP A 271 -6.15 8.00 14.94
C TRP A 271 -7.14 7.89 16.10
N CYS A 272 -8.34 8.43 15.96
CA CYS A 272 -9.37 8.38 16.99
C CYS A 272 -9.78 6.94 17.33
N LEU A 273 -10.01 6.10 16.31
CA LEU A 273 -10.36 4.69 16.52
C LEU A 273 -9.23 3.90 17.18
N ALA A 274 -7.98 4.18 16.80
CA ALA A 274 -6.81 3.53 17.37
C ALA A 274 -6.60 3.92 18.84
N VAL A 275 -6.87 5.18 19.19
CA VAL A 275 -6.86 5.65 20.58
C VAL A 275 -8.00 5.04 21.40
N LEU A 276 -9.21 5.01 20.85
CA LEU A 276 -10.40 4.47 21.52
C LEU A 276 -10.32 2.96 21.79
N ALA A 277 -9.68 2.20 20.90
CA ALA A 277 -9.50 0.76 21.11
C ALA A 277 -8.55 0.43 22.28
N GLU A 278 -7.86 1.43 22.83
CA GLU A 278 -6.74 1.26 23.75
C GLU A 278 -6.97 1.88 25.15
N GLY A 279 -8.07 2.62 25.33
CA GLY A 279 -8.51 3.22 26.60
C GLY A 279 -9.73 2.51 27.16
#